data_AF-A0A9X7RHB5-F1
#
_entry.id   AF-A0A9X7RHB5-F1
#
_cell.length_a   1.000
_cell.length_b   1.000
_cell.length_c   1.000
_cell.angle_alpha   90.00
_cell.angle_beta   90.00
_cell.angle_gamma   90.00
#
_symmetry.space_group_name_H-M   'P 1'
#
loop_
_entity.id
_entity.type
_entity.pdbx_description
1 polymer ?
#
loop_
_entity_poly.entity_id
_entity_poly.type
_entity_poly.pdbx_seq_one_letter_code
_entity_poly.pdbx_strand_id
1 'polypeptide(L)'
;MHADTTSRTELEIGAKLGAIIQNATARERLVANPAEVLAEVGINSDAAIFADTADLVHLIIPAEIDAARVAAGDERYFEELGKAALGNCFYEDVPE
;
A
#
# COMPACT_ATOMS: atom_id res chain seq x y z
N MET A 1 21.02 -10.50 9.25
CA MET A 1 20.83 -11.48 8.17
C MET A 1 19.56 -12.27 8.50
N HIS A 2 18.39 -11.73 8.15
CA HIS A 2 17.05 -12.24 8.53
C HIS A 2 16.37 -12.99 7.37
N ALA A 3 17.15 -13.63 6.50
CA ALA A 3 16.67 -14.29 5.30
C ALA A 3 16.31 -15.77 5.54
N ASP A 4 15.65 -16.07 6.66
CA ASP A 4 15.19 -17.42 6.95
C ASP A 4 13.66 -17.37 7.09
N THR A 5 12.98 -18.16 6.28
CA THR A 5 11.51 -18.40 6.24
C THR A 5 10.60 -17.46 5.42
N THR A 6 11.05 -16.83 4.33
CA THR A 6 10.07 -16.50 3.26
C THR A 6 9.83 -17.78 2.46
N SER A 7 8.60 -18.30 2.48
CA SER A 7 8.28 -19.51 1.72
C SER A 7 8.48 -19.21 0.22
N ARG A 8 8.98 -20.17 -0.57
CA ARG A 8 9.18 -19.98 -2.01
C ARG A 8 7.92 -19.46 -2.71
N THR A 9 6.76 -19.88 -2.20
CA THR A 9 5.43 -19.42 -2.63
C THR A 9 5.21 -17.92 -2.40
N GLU A 10 5.60 -17.36 -1.25
CA GLU A 10 5.46 -15.92 -0.98
C GLU A 10 6.34 -15.08 -1.92
N LEU A 11 7.55 -15.54 -2.22
CA LEU A 11 8.43 -14.89 -3.20
C LEU A 11 7.84 -14.96 -4.62
N GLU A 12 7.29 -16.10 -5.01
CA GLU A 12 6.61 -16.26 -6.30
C GLU A 12 5.38 -15.36 -6.42
N ILE A 13 4.58 -15.25 -5.36
CA ILE A 13 3.41 -14.35 -5.28
C ILE A 13 3.88 -12.89 -5.38
N GLY A 14 4.88 -12.49 -4.61
CA GLY A 14 5.44 -11.14 -4.62
C GLY A 14 5.99 -10.74 -6.00
N ALA A 15 6.67 -11.66 -6.69
CA ALA A 15 7.18 -11.43 -8.04
C ALA A 15 6.04 -11.25 -9.06
N LYS A 16 4.99 -12.07 -8.99
CA LYS A 16 3.81 -11.95 -9.87
C LYS A 16 3.08 -10.63 -9.64
N LEU A 17 2.89 -10.24 -8.38
CA LEU A 17 2.27 -8.96 -8.03
C LEU A 17 3.13 -7.77 -8.51
N GLY A 18 4.44 -7.85 -8.35
CA GLY A 18 5.38 -6.86 -8.87
C GLY A 18 5.29 -6.70 -10.39
N ALA A 19 5.16 -7.81 -11.13
CA ALA A 19 4.97 -7.78 -12.57
C ALA A 19 3.65 -7.11 -12.99
N ILE A 20 2.56 -7.33 -12.24
CA ILE A 20 1.27 -6.66 -12.47
C ILE A 20 1.41 -5.16 -12.26
N ILE A 21 2.05 -4.73 -11.16
CA ILE A 21 2.21 -3.31 -10.82
C ILE A 21 3.03 -2.55 -11.89
N GLN A 22 4.05 -3.18 -12.46
CA GLN A 22 4.90 -2.58 -13.49
C GLN A 22 4.23 -2.49 -14.87
N ASN A 23 3.12 -3.19 -15.10
CA ASN A 23 2.37 -3.15 -16.35
C ASN A 23 1.12 -2.26 -16.20
N ALA A 24 1.02 -1.19 -17.00
CA ALA A 24 -0.07 -0.23 -16.89
C ALA A 24 -1.47 -0.85 -17.04
N THR A 25 -1.67 -1.69 -18.06
CA THR A 25 -2.95 -2.36 -18.33
C THR A 25 -3.31 -3.37 -17.23
N ALA A 26 -2.33 -4.13 -16.73
CA ALA A 26 -2.56 -5.07 -15.65
C ALA A 26 -2.87 -4.36 -14.33
N ARG A 27 -2.23 -3.22 -14.06
CA ARG A 27 -2.51 -2.37 -12.90
C ARG A 27 -3.92 -1.78 -12.95
N GLU A 28 -4.37 -1.31 -14.11
CA GLU A 28 -5.76 -0.85 -14.28
C GLU A 28 -6.77 -1.98 -14.01
N ARG A 29 -6.50 -3.19 -14.52
CA ARG A 29 -7.32 -4.38 -14.21
C ARG A 29 -7.33 -4.70 -12.72
N LEU A 30 -6.19 -4.61 -12.04
CA LEU A 30 -6.06 -4.86 -10.60
C LEU A 30 -6.92 -3.89 -9.78
N VAL A 31 -6.96 -2.62 -10.15
CA VAL A 31 -7.80 -1.62 -9.47
C VAL A 31 -9.29 -1.86 -9.76
N ALA A 32 -9.64 -2.22 -10.99
CA ALA A 32 -11.04 -2.43 -11.39
C ALA A 32 -11.63 -3.74 -10.82
N ASN A 33 -10.83 -4.81 -10.74
CA ASN A 33 -11.28 -6.15 -10.34
C ASN A 33 -10.24 -6.83 -9.42
N PRO A 34 -9.99 -6.29 -8.22
CA PRO A 34 -8.90 -6.74 -7.35
C PRO A 34 -9.01 -8.23 -6.99
N ALA A 35 -10.20 -8.71 -6.61
CA ALA A 35 -10.39 -10.11 -6.22
C ALA A 35 -10.05 -11.11 -7.35
N GLU A 36 -10.43 -10.80 -8.59
CA GLU A 36 -10.15 -11.65 -9.75
C GLU A 36 -8.64 -11.70 -10.03
N VAL A 37 -8.00 -10.52 -10.09
CA VAL A 37 -6.57 -10.42 -10.42
C VAL A 37 -5.69 -10.97 -9.30
N LEU A 38 -6.08 -10.80 -8.03
CA LEU A 38 -5.39 -11.39 -6.89
C LEU A 38 -5.51 -12.93 -6.91
N ALA A 39 -6.66 -13.47 -7.30
CA ALA A 39 -6.84 -14.92 -7.42
C ALA A 39 -5.94 -15.52 -8.52
N GLU A 40 -5.71 -14.81 -9.63
CA GLU A 40 -4.75 -15.22 -10.68
C GLU A 40 -3.33 -15.44 -10.15
N VAL A 41 -2.93 -14.68 -9.11
CA VAL A 41 -1.61 -14.82 -8.47
C VAL A 41 -1.60 -15.74 -7.25
N GLY A 42 -2.75 -16.32 -6.89
CA GLY A 42 -2.90 -17.24 -5.75
C GLY A 42 -3.28 -16.58 -4.43
N ILE A 43 -3.75 -15.33 -4.46
CA ILE A 43 -4.25 -14.60 -3.29
C ILE A 43 -5.79 -14.60 -3.34
N ASN A 44 -6.42 -15.31 -2.41
CA ASN A 44 -7.88 -15.23 -2.23
C ASN A 44 -8.18 -14.17 -1.16
N SER A 45 -8.57 -12.98 -1.59
CA SER A 45 -8.87 -11.85 -0.71
C SER A 45 -10.03 -11.02 -1.27
N ASP A 46 -10.85 -10.48 -0.38
CA ASP A 46 -11.88 -9.48 -0.65
C ASP A 46 -11.37 -8.04 -0.41
N ALA A 47 -10.06 -7.87 -0.25
CA ALA A 47 -9.43 -6.57 -0.03
C ALA A 47 -9.72 -5.59 -1.18
N ALA A 48 -10.12 -4.37 -0.81
CA ALA A 48 -10.08 -3.23 -1.70
C ALA A 48 -8.63 -2.75 -1.86
N ILE A 49 -8.23 -2.45 -3.10
CA ILE A 49 -6.91 -1.91 -3.42
C ILE A 49 -7.07 -0.43 -3.72
N PHE A 50 -6.35 0.39 -2.97
CA PHE A 50 -6.25 1.82 -3.21
C PHE A 50 -4.82 2.14 -3.64
N ALA A 51 -4.68 2.77 -4.80
CA ALA A 51 -3.38 3.18 -5.32
C ALA A 51 -3.10 4.62 -4.91
N ASP A 52 -1.92 4.84 -4.35
CA ASP A 52 -1.42 6.18 -4.07
C ASP A 52 -1.11 6.93 -5.36
N THR A 53 -1.27 8.25 -5.32
CA THR A 53 -0.90 9.18 -6.39
C THR A 53 0.15 10.16 -5.87
N ALA A 54 0.62 11.06 -6.72
CA ALA A 54 1.60 12.08 -6.33
C ALA A 54 1.09 13.01 -5.22
N ASP A 55 -0.22 13.14 -5.08
CA ASP A 55 -0.94 14.05 -4.18
C ASP A 55 -1.84 13.34 -3.16
N LEU A 56 -1.92 12.00 -3.20
CA LEU A 56 -2.76 11.20 -2.30
C LEU A 56 -2.02 9.96 -1.81
N VAL A 57 -2.03 9.77 -0.50
CA VAL A 57 -1.53 8.57 0.17
C VAL A 57 -2.66 7.93 0.97
N HIS A 58 -2.84 6.62 0.82
CA HIS A 58 -3.82 5.85 1.57
C HIS A 58 -3.14 5.17 2.76
N LEU A 59 -3.67 5.41 3.95
CA LEU A 59 -3.15 4.84 5.20
C LEU A 59 -4.18 3.91 5.81
N ILE A 60 -3.75 2.69 6.11
CA ILE A 60 -4.59 1.68 6.76
C ILE A 60 -4.34 1.77 8.25
N ILE A 61 -5.34 2.27 8.98
CA ILE A 61 -5.31 2.39 10.44
C ILE A 61 -6.22 1.31 11.03
N PRO A 62 -5.72 0.44 11.91
CA PRO A 62 -6.58 -0.49 12.63
C PRO A 62 -7.64 0.27 13.43
N ALA A 63 -8.90 -0.11 13.25
CA ALA A 63 -10.04 0.64 13.76
C ALA A 63 -9.98 0.90 15.28
N GLU A 64 -9.35 0.03 16.06
CA GLU A 64 -9.32 0.14 17.52
C GLU A 64 -8.27 1.10 18.05
N ILE A 65 -7.20 1.38 17.30
CA ILE A 65 -6.04 2.11 17.83
C ILE A 65 -6.34 3.61 17.91
N ASP A 66 -6.92 4.19 16.84
CA ASP A 66 -7.13 5.64 16.74
C ASP A 66 -8.59 6.03 16.40
N ALA A 67 -9.55 5.12 16.61
CA ALA A 67 -10.97 5.33 16.31
C ALA A 67 -11.51 6.68 16.80
N ALA A 68 -11.17 7.07 18.03
CA ALA A 68 -11.68 8.30 18.64
C ALA A 68 -11.18 9.56 17.91
N ARG A 69 -9.92 9.55 17.44
CA ARG A 69 -9.30 10.69 16.72
C ARG A 69 -9.83 10.77 15.28
N VAL A 70 -9.96 9.61 14.63
CA VAL A 70 -10.56 9.52 13.30
C VAL A 70 -12.01 9.98 13.31
N ALA A 71 -12.82 9.52 14.28
CA ALA A 71 -14.23 9.92 14.41
C ALA A 71 -14.41 11.40 14.77
N ALA A 72 -13.44 11.99 15.48
CA ALA A 72 -13.43 13.42 15.78
C ALA A 72 -13.00 14.30 14.60
N GLY A 73 -12.51 13.71 13.50
CA GLY A 73 -11.98 14.47 12.37
C GLY A 73 -10.77 15.31 12.76
N ASP A 74 -9.89 14.78 13.63
CA ASP A 74 -8.74 15.53 14.16
C ASP A 74 -7.71 15.83 13.04
N GLU A 75 -7.82 17.02 12.45
CA GLU A 75 -6.95 17.48 11.36
C GLU A 75 -5.46 17.45 11.75
N ARG A 76 -5.13 17.79 12.99
CA ARG A 76 -3.73 17.80 13.46
C ARG A 76 -3.18 16.39 13.53
N TYR A 77 -4.00 15.44 13.99
CA TYR A 77 -3.64 14.03 13.97
C TYR A 77 -3.39 13.52 12.54
N PHE A 78 -4.26 13.85 11.59
CA PHE A 78 -4.08 13.47 10.19
C PHE A 78 -2.84 14.11 9.55
N GLU A 79 -2.53 15.37 9.87
CA GLU A 79 -1.33 16.04 9.40
C GLU A 79 -0.05 15.35 9.92
N GLU A 80 0.01 15.02 11.21
CA GLU A 80 1.16 14.32 11.78
C GLU A 80 1.30 12.89 11.24
N LEU A 81 0.18 12.19 11.04
CA LEU A 81 0.16 10.88 10.39
C LEU A 81 0.67 10.95 8.94
N GLY A 82 0.23 11.96 8.19
CA GLY A 82 0.70 12.23 6.83
C GLY A 82 2.20 12.54 6.78
N LYS A 83 2.70 13.39 7.68
CA LYS A 83 4.14 13.67 7.83
C LYS A 83 4.96 12.42 8.17
N ALA A 84 4.42 11.56 9.05
CA ALA A 84 5.07 10.29 9.40
C ALA A 84 5.04 9.28 8.24
N ALA A 85 3.95 9.25 7.46
CA ALA A 85 3.78 8.36 6.31
C ALA A 85 4.65 8.76 5.11
N LEU A 86 4.74 10.06 4.81
CA LEU A 86 5.73 10.64 3.89
C LEU A 86 7.14 10.66 4.51
N GLY A 87 7.32 9.91 5.60
CA GLY A 87 8.36 10.02 6.63
C GLY A 87 9.63 10.61 6.10
N ASN A 88 10.02 11.78 6.60
CA ASN A 88 11.36 12.30 6.40
C ASN A 88 11.84 12.10 4.95
N CYS A 89 11.03 12.48 3.94
CA CYS A 89 11.51 12.75 2.58
C CYS A 89 12.50 13.94 2.61
N PHE A 90 13.55 13.84 3.43
CA PHE A 90 14.84 14.44 3.18
C PHE A 90 15.32 13.74 1.91
N TYR A 91 14.99 14.34 0.77
CA TYR A 91 15.89 14.24 -0.36
C TYR A 91 17.24 14.76 0.15
N GLU A 92 18.23 13.87 0.37
CA GLU A 92 19.62 14.32 0.56
C GLU A 92 20.11 15.07 -0.69
N ASP A 93 19.47 14.82 -1.85
CA ASP A 93 19.69 15.54 -3.10
C ASP A 93 18.49 16.43 -3.44
N VAL A 94 18.55 17.69 -3.02
CA VAL A 94 17.74 18.76 -3.62
C VAL A 94 18.41 19.13 -4.95
N PRO A 95 17.69 19.13 -6.10
CA PRO A 95 18.27 19.60 -7.36
C PRO A 95 18.70 21.07 -7.24
N GLU A 96 19.90 21.41 -7.73
CA GLU A 96 20.39 22.79 -7.85
C GLU A 96 19.48 23.68 -8.71
#